data_AF-A0A090U234-F1
#
_entry.id   AF-A0A090U234-F1
#
_cell.length_a   1.000
_cell.length_b   1.000
_cell.length_c   1.000
_cell.angle_alpha   90.00
_cell.angle_beta   90.00
_cell.angle_gamma   90.00
#
_symmetry.space_group_name_H-M   'P 1'
#
loop_
_entity.id
_entity.type
_entity.pdbx_description
1 polymer ?
#
loop_
_entity_poly.entity_id
_entity_poly.type
_entity_poly.pdbx_seq_one_letter_code
_entity_poly.pdbx_strand_id
1 'polypeptide(L)'
;MYASTIGEWSRYLIAVIAFFCIFGSTITVIDGYSRAIAESQRLLQNKTEENPKSYQAWVIVVSIAAISIIAFFAKALMPMLNFAMIMAFVTTPVFALLNYILVSKTDLPKALQMAVNSKRYPLSVLFTYLVSLPSLFGGNG
;
A
#
# COMPACT_ATOMS: atom_id res chain seq x y z
N MET A 1 13.44 22.88 11.05
CA MET A 1 14.50 22.64 10.05
C MET A 1 14.21 23.35 8.73
N TYR A 2 13.15 23.02 7.99
CA TYR A 2 12.85 23.73 6.73
C TYR A 2 12.27 25.16 6.93
N ALA A 3 11.36 25.34 7.90
CA ALA A 3 10.84 26.66 8.27
C ALA A 3 11.93 27.61 8.78
N SER A 4 12.94 27.07 9.47
CA SER A 4 14.11 27.82 9.97
C SER A 4 15.10 28.21 8.87
N THR A 5 15.04 27.59 7.68
CA THR A 5 15.94 27.88 6.55
C THR A 5 15.27 28.75 5.47
N ILE A 6 13.95 28.64 5.27
CA ILE A 6 13.19 29.35 4.20
C ILE A 6 12.36 30.52 4.77
N GLY A 7 12.08 30.53 6.07
CA GLY A 7 11.29 31.53 6.79
C GLY A 7 9.97 30.95 7.32
N GLU A 8 9.50 31.49 8.45
CA GLU A 8 8.31 30.96 9.18
C GLU A 8 7.02 30.95 8.34
N TRP A 9 6.91 31.80 7.32
CA TRP A 9 5.80 31.78 6.36
C TRP A 9 5.62 30.42 5.65
N SER A 10 6.72 29.67 5.46
CA SER A 10 6.72 28.36 4.83
C SER A 10 6.18 27.25 5.74
N ARG A 11 6.14 27.46 7.06
CA ARG A 11 5.72 26.44 8.03
C ARG A 11 4.27 26.01 7.81
N TYR A 12 3.36 26.97 7.63
CA TYR A 12 1.95 26.70 7.40
C TYR A 12 1.72 26.03 6.04
N LEU A 13 2.45 26.45 5.00
CA LEU A 13 2.37 25.84 3.68
C LEU A 13 2.81 24.37 3.69
N ILE A 14 3.95 24.07 4.32
CA ILE A 14 4.45 22.70 4.47
C ILE A 14 3.48 21.84 5.28
N ALA A 15 2.91 22.37 6.37
CA ALA A 15 1.93 21.65 7.17
C ALA A 15 0.67 21.27 6.37
N VAL A 16 0.16 22.19 5.53
CA VAL A 16 -1.00 21.94 4.68
C VAL A 16 -0.71 20.88 3.62
N ILE A 17 0.45 20.98 2.95
CA ILE A 17 0.85 19.98 1.93
C ILE A 17 1.07 18.61 2.57
N ALA A 18 1.73 18.56 3.72
CA ALA A 18 1.93 17.32 4.47
C ALA A 18 0.60 16.70 4.91
N PHE A 19 -0.35 17.51 5.38
CA PHE A 19 -1.69 17.05 5.73
C PHE A 19 -2.40 16.44 4.51
N PHE A 20 -2.45 17.14 3.37
CA PHE A 20 -3.09 16.61 2.17
C PHE A 20 -2.42 15.33 1.65
N CYS A 21 -1.09 15.23 1.73
CA CYS A 21 -0.36 14.04 1.32
C CYS A 21 -0.71 12.82 2.19
N ILE A 22 -0.67 12.97 3.51
CA ILE A 22 -1.00 11.90 4.45
C ILE A 22 -2.48 11.53 4.33
N PHE A 23 -3.36 12.53 4.27
CA PHE A 23 -4.81 12.33 4.15
C PHE A 23 -5.18 11.63 2.84
N GLY A 24 -4.61 12.05 1.71
CA GLY A 24 -4.83 11.41 0.41
C GLY A 24 -4.35 9.96 0.37
N SER A 25 -3.21 9.67 1.02
CA SER A 25 -2.73 8.30 1.18
C SER A 25 -3.70 7.45 2.01
N THR A 26 -4.23 7.98 3.11
CA THR A 26 -5.23 7.30 3.93
C THR A 26 -6.52 7.00 3.16
N ILE A 27 -7.04 7.97 2.39
CA ILE A 27 -8.24 7.75 1.55
C ILE A 27 -7.99 6.64 0.53
N THR A 28 -6.86 6.71 -0.18
CA THR A 28 -6.50 5.72 -1.21
C THR A 28 -6.40 4.31 -0.63
N VAL A 29 -5.81 4.18 0.57
CA VAL A 29 -5.71 2.93 1.32
C VAL A 29 -7.09 2.40 1.70
N ILE A 30 -7.93 3.23 2.31
CA ILE A 30 -9.28 2.82 2.75
C ILE A 30 -10.13 2.38 1.56
N ASP A 31 -10.14 3.15 0.46
CA ASP A 31 -10.87 2.79 -0.75
C ASP A 31 -10.34 1.50 -1.38
N GLY A 32 -9.02 1.42 -1.58
CA GLY A 32 -8.36 0.30 -2.23
C GLY A 32 -8.56 -1.02 -1.50
N TYR A 33 -8.33 -1.05 -0.18
CA TYR A 33 -8.52 -2.27 0.61
C TYR A 33 -9.98 -2.68 0.71
N SER A 34 -10.91 -1.73 0.86
CA SER A 34 -12.34 -2.03 0.95
C SER A 34 -12.86 -2.63 -0.36
N ARG A 35 -12.42 -2.10 -1.52
CA ARG A 35 -12.76 -2.66 -2.83
C ARG A 35 -12.17 -4.05 -3.02
N ALA A 36 -10.91 -4.24 -2.68
CA ALA A 36 -10.24 -5.54 -2.82
C ALA A 36 -10.91 -6.64 -1.97
N ILE A 37 -11.30 -6.33 -0.73
CA ILE A 37 -11.97 -7.28 0.17
C ILE A 37 -13.41 -7.55 -0.31
N ALA A 38 -14.15 -6.50 -0.69
CA ALA A 38 -15.52 -6.66 -1.20
C ALA A 38 -15.56 -7.55 -2.46
N GLU A 39 -14.61 -7.35 -3.38
CA GLU A 39 -14.50 -8.14 -4.60
C GLU A 39 -14.05 -9.58 -4.32
N SER A 40 -13.06 -9.77 -3.43
CA SER A 40 -12.64 -11.12 -3.02
C SER A 40 -13.80 -11.89 -2.38
N GLN A 41 -14.60 -11.23 -1.54
CA GLN A 41 -15.80 -11.83 -0.93
C GLN A 41 -16.86 -12.16 -1.99
N ARG A 42 -17.04 -11.30 -2.99
CA ARG A 42 -17.98 -11.53 -4.10
C ARG A 42 -17.60 -12.78 -4.89
N LEU A 43 -16.31 -12.90 -5.25
CA LEU A 43 -15.76 -14.06 -5.95
C LEU A 43 -15.90 -15.34 -5.12
N LEU A 44 -15.61 -15.30 -3.82
CA LEU A 44 -15.77 -16.45 -2.91
C LEU A 44 -17.23 -16.89 -2.75
N GLN A 45 -18.18 -15.94 -2.81
CA GLN A 45 -19.62 -16.22 -2.69
C GLN A 45 -20.29 -16.55 -4.04
N ASN A 46 -19.53 -16.63 -5.14
CA ASN A 46 -20.03 -16.83 -6.50
C ASN A 46 -21.19 -15.87 -6.88
N LYS A 47 -21.15 -14.62 -6.39
CA LYS A 47 -22.18 -13.62 -6.69
C LYS A 47 -21.84 -12.87 -7.97
N THR A 48 -22.78 -12.84 -8.91
CA THR A 48 -22.58 -12.23 -10.23
C THR A 48 -22.52 -10.70 -10.18
N GLU A 49 -23.22 -10.09 -9.22
CA GLU A 49 -23.35 -8.63 -9.09
C GLU A 49 -22.59 -8.09 -7.88
N GLU A 50 -21.92 -6.95 -8.07
CA GLU A 50 -21.34 -6.18 -6.96
C GLU A 50 -22.45 -5.63 -6.07
N ASN A 51 -22.37 -5.89 -4.76
CA ASN A 51 -23.30 -5.32 -3.81
C ASN A 51 -22.70 -4.03 -3.22
N PRO A 52 -23.22 -2.82 -3.58
CA PRO A 52 -22.69 -1.55 -3.08
C PRO A 52 -22.76 -1.45 -1.55
N LYS A 53 -23.71 -2.15 -0.90
CA LYS A 53 -23.80 -2.21 0.57
C LYS A 53 -22.65 -3.00 1.19
N SER A 54 -22.12 -4.01 0.49
CA SER A 54 -20.99 -4.80 0.98
C SER A 54 -19.70 -3.99 0.95
N TYR A 55 -19.46 -3.21 -0.11
CA TYR A 55 -18.32 -2.30 -0.18
C TYR A 55 -18.40 -1.24 0.92
N GLN A 56 -19.56 -0.59 1.09
CA GLN A 56 -19.72 0.45 2.13
C GLN A 56 -19.54 -0.12 3.55
N ALA A 57 -20.00 -1.34 3.80
CA ALA A 57 -19.74 -2.04 5.07
C ALA A 57 -18.23 -2.25 5.28
N TRP A 58 -17.50 -2.69 4.25
CA TRP A 58 -16.05 -2.87 4.33
C TRP A 58 -15.30 -1.56 4.55
N VAL A 59 -15.73 -0.44 3.94
CA VAL A 59 -15.15 0.90 4.21
C VAL A 59 -15.23 1.25 5.69
N ILE A 60 -16.39 1.02 6.31
CA ILE A 60 -16.59 1.29 7.75
C ILE A 60 -15.72 0.36 8.59
N VAL A 61 -15.70 -0.94 8.28
CA VAL A 61 -14.92 -1.95 9.02
C VAL A 61 -13.42 -1.65 8.95
N VAL A 62 -12.88 -1.36 7.76
CA VAL A 62 -11.46 -1.02 7.56
C VAL A 62 -11.10 0.26 8.32
N SER A 63 -11.97 1.27 8.30
CA SER A 63 -11.75 2.53 9.02
C SER A 63 -11.72 2.32 10.53
N ILE A 64 -12.68 1.56 11.08
CA ILE A 64 -12.73 1.23 12.52
C ILE A 64 -11.52 0.41 12.92
N ALA A 65 -11.11 -0.58 12.11
CA ALA A 65 -9.94 -1.40 12.38
C ALA A 65 -8.65 -0.56 12.41
N ALA A 66 -8.47 0.34 11.44
CA ALA A 66 -7.32 1.25 11.41
C ALA A 66 -7.27 2.16 12.64
N ILE A 67 -8.38 2.80 13.00
CA ILE A 67 -8.48 3.64 14.21
C ILE A 67 -8.19 2.82 15.45
N SER A 68 -8.72 1.59 15.54
CA SER A 68 -8.49 0.70 16.68
C SER A 68 -7.00 0.39 16.84
N ILE A 69 -6.31 -0.01 15.75
CA ILE A 69 -4.87 -0.30 15.79
C ILE A 69 -4.08 0.92 16.26
N ILE A 70 -4.39 2.10 15.72
CA ILE A 70 -3.73 3.35 16.12
C ILE A 70 -3.99 3.65 17.60
N ALA A 71 -5.22 3.49 18.09
CA ALA A 71 -5.56 3.74 19.49
C ALA A 71 -4.83 2.79 20.46
N PHE A 72 -4.70 1.51 20.11
CA PHE A 72 -3.96 0.53 20.91
C PHE A 72 -2.44 0.77 20.90
N PHE A 73 -1.88 1.18 19.76
CA PHE A 73 -0.43 1.38 19.59
C PHE A 73 0.01 2.86 19.68
N ALA A 74 -0.87 3.77 20.09
CA ALA A 74 -0.58 5.21 20.16
C ALA A 74 0.65 5.55 21.03
N LYS A 75 0.91 4.74 22.07
CA LYS A 75 2.08 4.90 22.96
C LYS A 75 3.38 4.33 22.38
N ALA A 76 3.30 3.56 21.29
CA ALA A 76 4.41 2.83 20.67
C ALA A 76 4.38 2.97 19.13
N LEU A 77 4.33 4.22 18.65
CA LEU A 77 4.25 4.54 17.22
C LEU A 77 5.42 3.98 16.41
N MET A 78 6.65 4.10 16.89
CA MET A 78 7.83 3.65 16.17
C MET A 78 7.85 2.11 15.98
N PRO A 79 7.58 1.29 17.03
CA PRO A 79 7.34 -0.15 16.85
C PRO A 79 6.21 -0.50 15.88
N MET A 80 5.09 0.23 15.92
CA MET A 80 3.96 0.02 15.00
C MET A 80 4.37 0.22 13.54
N LEU A 81 5.09 1.30 13.25
CA LEU A 81 5.56 1.62 11.90
C LEU A 81 6.58 0.58 11.40
N ASN A 82 7.52 0.17 12.25
CA ASN A 82 8.49 -0.88 11.90
C ASN A 82 7.78 -2.20 11.58
N PHE A 83 6.78 -2.59 12.37
CA PHE A 83 5.98 -3.78 12.09
C PHE A 83 5.24 -3.68 10.75
N ALA A 84 4.52 -2.58 10.51
CA ALA A 84 3.77 -2.36 9.27
C ALA A 84 4.69 -2.40 8.03
N MET A 85 5.87 -1.81 8.15
CA MET A 85 6.90 -1.80 7.13
C MET A 85 7.41 -3.22 6.83
N ILE A 86 7.80 -4.00 7.84
CA ILE A 86 8.23 -5.40 7.66
C ILE A 86 7.13 -6.21 6.97
N MET A 87 5.88 -6.06 7.41
CA MET A 87 4.73 -6.73 6.79
C MET A 87 4.56 -6.35 5.30
N ALA A 88 4.73 -5.08 4.95
CA ALA A 88 4.70 -4.64 3.55
C ALA A 88 5.82 -5.29 2.72
N PHE A 89 7.04 -5.38 3.27
CA PHE A 89 8.16 -6.03 2.58
C PHE A 89 7.94 -7.53 2.40
N VAL A 90 7.41 -8.22 3.41
CA VAL A 90 7.11 -9.66 3.33
C VAL A 90 5.99 -9.96 2.33
N THR A 91 4.98 -9.09 2.25
CA THR A 91 3.82 -9.32 1.38
C THR A 91 4.04 -8.90 -0.07
N THR A 92 4.93 -7.93 -0.33
CA THR A 92 5.16 -7.45 -1.70
C THR A 92 5.65 -8.50 -2.70
N PRO A 93 6.61 -9.41 -2.41
CA PRO A 93 6.99 -10.44 -3.39
C PRO A 93 5.82 -11.35 -3.76
N VAL A 94 4.90 -11.63 -2.83
CA VAL A 94 3.67 -12.38 -3.09
C VAL A 94 2.78 -11.61 -4.05
N PHE A 95 2.51 -10.33 -3.78
CA PHE A 95 1.69 -9.49 -4.66
C PHE A 95 2.32 -9.25 -6.03
N ALA A 96 3.65 -9.13 -6.11
CA ALA A 96 4.38 -9.01 -7.36
C ALA A 96 4.27 -10.28 -8.21
N LEU A 97 4.39 -11.47 -7.60
CA LEU A 97 4.21 -12.74 -8.29
C LEU A 97 2.77 -12.92 -8.80
N LEU A 98 1.78 -12.60 -7.97
CA LEU A 98 0.37 -12.66 -8.37
C LEU A 98 0.07 -11.71 -9.53
N ASN A 99 0.59 -10.47 -9.49
CA ASN A 99 0.48 -9.55 -10.62
C ASN A 99 1.15 -10.08 -11.89
N TYR A 100 2.36 -10.65 -11.77
CA TYR A 100 3.06 -11.25 -12.90
C TYR A 100 2.26 -12.38 -13.54
N ILE A 101 1.70 -13.30 -12.74
CA ILE A 101 0.88 -14.41 -13.23
C ILE A 101 -0.40 -13.88 -13.90
N LEU A 102 -1.07 -12.89 -13.29
CA LEU A 102 -2.30 -12.29 -13.81
C LEU A 102 -2.04 -11.66 -15.18
N VAL A 103 -1.02 -10.82 -15.27
CA VAL A 103 -0.62 -10.12 -16.51
C VAL A 103 -0.17 -11.12 -17.58
N SER A 104 0.52 -12.20 -17.21
CA SER A 104 0.96 -13.24 -18.17
C SER A 104 -0.20 -14.09 -18.74
N LYS A 105 -1.31 -14.20 -18.01
CA LYS A 105 -2.51 -14.96 -18.42
C LYS A 105 -3.59 -14.09 -19.06
N THR A 106 -3.46 -12.77 -18.99
CA THR A 106 -4.42 -11.81 -19.56
C THR A 106 -4.02 -11.47 -20.98
N ASP A 107 -4.98 -11.42 -21.89
CA ASP A 107 -4.73 -11.04 -23.28
C ASP A 107 -4.50 -9.51 -23.36
N LEU A 108 -3.24 -9.10 -23.29
CA LEU A 108 -2.84 -7.69 -23.24
C LEU A 108 -2.46 -7.14 -24.63
N PRO A 109 -2.55 -5.82 -24.86
CA PRO A 109 -1.99 -5.20 -26.06
C PRO A 109 -0.49 -5.53 -26.22
N LYS A 110 -0.03 -5.77 -27.45
CA LYS A 110 1.35 -6.24 -27.75
C LYS A 110 2.47 -5.39 -27.11
N ALA A 111 2.26 -4.08 -26.96
CA ALA A 111 3.24 -3.18 -26.32
C ALA A 111 3.46 -3.50 -24.82
N LEU A 112 2.40 -3.93 -24.11
CA LEU A 112 2.45 -4.27 -22.69
C LEU A 112 2.95 -5.71 -22.49
N GLN A 113 2.62 -6.62 -23.42
CA GLN A 113 3.14 -8.00 -23.39
C GLN A 113 4.67 -8.06 -23.52
N MET A 114 5.28 -7.23 -24.37
CA MET A 114 6.74 -7.21 -24.56
C MET A 114 7.52 -6.80 -23.30
N ALA A 115 7.00 -5.85 -22.53
CA ALA A 115 7.60 -5.44 -21.26
C ALA A 115 7.54 -6.55 -20.21
N VAL A 116 6.53 -7.41 -20.24
CA VAL A 116 6.32 -8.45 -19.23
C VAL A 116 7.08 -9.73 -19.57
N ASN A 117 7.17 -10.09 -20.85
CA ASN A 117 7.79 -11.34 -21.30
C ASN A 117 9.33 -11.32 -21.30
N SER A 118 9.94 -10.17 -21.04
CA SER A 118 11.38 -10.10 -20.82
C SER A 118 11.69 -10.71 -19.45
N LYS A 119 12.32 -11.89 -19.46
CA LYS A 119 12.74 -12.70 -18.30
C LYS A 119 13.54 -11.92 -17.22
N ARG A 120 13.97 -10.70 -17.55
CA ARG A 120 14.75 -9.78 -16.72
C ARG A 120 13.91 -8.98 -15.72
N TYR A 121 12.64 -8.73 -15.99
CA TYR A 121 11.76 -7.93 -15.13
C TYR A 121 11.49 -8.56 -13.75
N PRO A 122 11.03 -9.81 -13.63
CA PRO A 122 10.79 -10.41 -12.30
C PRO A 122 12.08 -10.58 -11.50
N LEU A 123 13.21 -10.84 -12.18
CA LEU A 123 14.52 -10.99 -11.54
C LEU A 123 15.06 -9.64 -11.02
N SER A 124 14.83 -8.55 -11.76
CA SER A 124 15.22 -7.20 -11.33
C SER A 124 14.42 -6.71 -10.12
N VAL A 125 13.11 -6.99 -10.07
CA VAL A 125 12.25 -6.64 -8.92
C VAL A 125 12.68 -7.40 -7.67
N LEU A 126 12.99 -8.69 -7.80
CA LEU A 126 13.50 -9.51 -6.70
C LEU A 126 14.87 -9.02 -6.21
N PHE A 127 15.77 -8.65 -7.12
CA PHE A 127 17.09 -8.12 -6.78
C PHE A 127 17.00 -6.77 -6.04
N THR A 128 16.19 -5.84 -6.52
CA THR A 128 15.95 -4.56 -5.80
C THR A 128 15.35 -4.80 -4.42
N TYR A 129 14.43 -5.75 -4.29
CA TYR A 129 13.85 -6.16 -3.01
C TYR A 129 14.92 -6.66 -2.02
N LEU A 130 15.78 -7.58 -2.45
CA LEU A 130 16.85 -8.16 -1.62
C LEU A 130 17.93 -7.15 -1.22
N VAL A 131 18.24 -6.17 -2.07
CA VAL A 131 19.20 -5.10 -1.77
C VAL A 131 18.60 -4.03 -0.83
N SER A 132 17.29 -3.78 -0.93
CA SER A 132 16.61 -2.80 -0.06
C SER A 132 16.34 -3.32 1.35
N LEU A 133 16.13 -4.63 1.53
CA LEU A 133 15.78 -5.25 2.81
C LEU A 133 16.79 -4.92 3.95
N PRO A 134 18.13 -5.01 3.77
CA PRO A 134 19.10 -4.69 4.81
C PRO A 134 19.14 -3.20 5.18
N SER A 135 18.84 -2.29 4.23
CA SER A 135 18.84 -0.84 4.49
C SER A 135 17.69 -0.38 5.39
N LEU A 136 16.63 -1.17 5.51
CA LEU A 136 15.53 -0.93 6.45
C LEU A 136 15.84 -1.40 7.88
N PHE A 137 16.73 -2.37 8.03
CA PHE A 137 17.18 -2.87 9.33
C PHE A 137 18.49 -2.21 9.80
N GLY A 138 19.18 -1.47 8.93
CA GLY A 138 20.44 -0.77 9.20
C GLY A 138 20.31 0.58 9.92
N GLY A 139 19.20 0.83 10.61
CA GLY A 139 19.07 1.96 11.52
C GLY A 139 19.92 1.72 12.76
N ASN A 140 21.18 2.17 12.71
CA ASN A 140 22.11 2.20 13.84
C ASN A 140 21.44 2.80 15.09
N GLY A 141 21.66 2.14 16.23
CA GLY A 141 21.48 2.73 17.56
C GLY A 141 22.51 3.79 17.88
#